data_AF-A0A8X7SEL7-F1
#
_entry.id   AF-A0A8X7SEL7-F1
#
_cell.length_a   1.000
_cell.length_b   1.000
_cell.length_c   1.000
_cell.angle_alpha   90.00
_cell.angle_beta   90.00
_cell.angle_gamma   90.00
#
_symmetry.space_group_name_H-M   'P 1'
#
loop_
_entity.id
_entity.type
_entity.pdbx_description
1 polymer ?
#
loop_
_entity_poly.entity_id
_entity_poly.type
_entity_poly.pdbx_seq_one_letter_code
_entity_poly.pdbx_strand_id
1 'polypeptide(L)'
;MQGMLLEEDKPIVIPEDATYCAMERGGGSLLGRLLNPECQNMAHMLRMMPKIWKVYERARGMVLTKDRFQFVFDLETDIQTVLNRGSGPSMIGEWPWRDG
;
A
#
# COMPACT_ATOMS: atom_id res chain seq x y z
N MET A 1 10.42 -18.39 31.38
CA MET A 1 9.56 -17.65 30.45
C MET A 1 9.95 -16.19 30.52
N GLN A 2 10.81 -15.71 29.62
CA GLN A 2 11.16 -14.30 29.51
C GLN A 2 10.01 -13.58 28.80
N GLY A 3 9.31 -12.69 29.51
CA GLY A 3 8.37 -11.76 28.90
C GLY A 3 9.13 -10.71 28.10
N MET A 4 8.67 -10.43 26.88
CA MET A 4 9.19 -9.34 26.06
C MET A 4 8.71 -8.01 26.67
N LEU A 5 9.65 -7.17 27.10
CA LEU A 5 9.38 -5.83 27.60
C LEU A 5 9.09 -4.94 26.38
N LEU A 6 7.84 -4.53 26.20
CA LEU A 6 7.47 -3.55 25.17
C LEU A 6 8.00 -2.20 25.66
N GLU A 7 9.01 -1.66 24.98
CA GLU A 7 9.46 -0.28 25.23
C GLU A 7 8.28 0.68 24.99
N GLU A 8 8.03 1.59 25.94
CA GLU A 8 6.94 2.55 25.86
C GLU A 8 7.09 3.42 24.60
N ASP A 9 6.22 3.20 23.62
CA ASP A 9 6.20 3.95 22.35
C ASP A 9 5.91 5.42 22.64
N LYS A 10 6.91 6.28 22.45
CA LYS A 10 6.82 7.69 22.79
C LYS A 10 5.83 8.35 21.83
N PRO A 11 4.80 9.07 22.33
CA PRO A 11 3.80 9.67 21.46
C PRO A 11 4.46 10.64 20.48
N ILE A 12 4.35 10.32 19.19
CA ILE A 12 4.70 11.21 18.09
C ILE A 12 3.72 12.39 18.11
N VAL A 13 4.24 13.59 18.36
CA VAL A 13 3.48 14.83 18.20
C VAL A 13 3.39 15.11 16.71
N ILE A 14 2.22 14.89 16.13
CA ILE A 14 1.95 15.27 14.74
C ILE A 14 1.76 16.79 14.72
N PRO A 15 2.64 17.57 14.05
CA PRO A 15 2.46 19.01 13.97
C PRO A 15 1.13 19.31 13.26
N GLU A 16 0.41 20.30 13.77
CA GLU A 16 -0.90 20.71 13.30
C GLU A 16 -0.94 21.03 11.78
N ASP A 17 0.18 21.51 11.23
CA ASP A 17 0.38 21.72 9.79
C ASP A 17 0.57 20.42 8.96
N ALA A 18 1.13 19.37 9.57
CA ALA A 18 1.28 18.07 8.90
C ALA A 18 -0.06 17.36 8.69
N THR A 19 -1.09 17.67 9.50
CA THR A 19 -2.45 17.17 9.32
C THR A 19 -3.07 17.64 8.01
N TYR A 20 -2.84 18.89 7.63
CA TYR A 20 -3.33 19.47 6.37
C TYR A 20 -2.61 18.84 5.16
N CYS A 21 -1.28 18.74 5.22
CA CYS A 21 -0.46 18.07 4.20
C CYS A 21 -0.80 16.57 4.06
N ALA A 22 -1.15 15.88 5.14
CA ALA A 22 -1.55 14.48 5.14
C ALA A 22 -2.97 14.26 4.59
N MET A 23 -3.89 15.21 4.78
CA MET A 23 -5.26 15.13 4.25
C MET A 23 -5.31 15.40 2.73
N GLU A 24 -4.58 16.40 2.23
CA GLU A 24 -4.51 16.67 0.78
C GLU A 24 -3.83 15.53 0.00
N ARG A 25 -2.84 14.86 0.60
CA ARG A 25 -2.14 13.70 -0.01
C ARG A 25 -2.76 12.35 0.33
N GLY A 26 -3.64 12.29 1.34
CA GLY A 26 -4.15 11.06 1.93
C GLY A 26 -5.38 10.47 1.23
N GLY A 27 -6.22 11.30 0.61
CA GLY A 27 -7.47 10.84 -0.01
C GLY A 27 -7.27 9.94 -1.24
N GLY A 28 -6.14 10.09 -1.92
CA GLY A 28 -5.84 9.40 -3.18
C GLY A 28 -4.70 8.40 -3.08
N SER A 29 -4.36 7.85 -1.91
CA SER A 29 -3.24 6.89 -1.86
C SER A 29 -3.50 5.64 -1.03
N LEU A 30 -2.96 4.51 -1.50
CA LEU A 30 -3.03 3.21 -0.86
C LEU A 30 -1.63 2.84 -0.34
N LEU A 31 -1.51 2.72 0.98
CA LEU A 31 -0.29 2.24 1.63
C LEU A 31 -0.38 0.72 1.83
N GLY A 32 0.68 0.00 1.47
CA GLY A 32 0.74 -1.44 1.62
C GLY A 32 2.10 -1.94 2.14
N ARG A 33 2.10 -3.17 2.65
CA ARG A 33 3.29 -3.89 3.07
C ARG A 33 3.34 -5.27 2.43
N LEU A 34 4.52 -5.70 1.99
CA LEU A 34 4.78 -7.07 1.60
C LEU A 34 4.73 -7.98 2.83
N LEU A 35 3.95 -9.05 2.75
CA LEU A 35 3.83 -10.03 3.83
C LEU A 35 4.98 -11.04 3.79
N ASN A 36 5.57 -11.25 2.61
CA ASN A 36 6.70 -12.13 2.42
C ASN A 36 7.72 -11.51 1.43
N PRO A 37 8.48 -10.49 1.86
CA PRO A 37 9.38 -9.72 0.98
C PRO A 37 10.47 -10.58 0.32
N GLU A 38 10.79 -11.75 0.86
CA GLU A 38 11.79 -12.67 0.28
C GLU A 38 11.26 -13.41 -0.96
N CYS A 39 9.94 -13.63 -1.07
CA CYS A 39 9.30 -14.25 -2.24
C CYS A 39 8.45 -13.27 -3.05
N GLN A 40 8.28 -12.03 -2.58
CA GLN A 40 7.44 -11.02 -3.21
C GLN A 40 8.30 -9.93 -3.84
N ASN A 41 8.49 -10.00 -5.15
CA ASN A 41 9.26 -8.97 -5.87
C ASN A 41 8.49 -7.64 -5.93
N MET A 42 8.92 -6.67 -5.12
CA MET A 42 8.27 -5.36 -5.03
C MET A 42 8.16 -4.65 -6.37
N ALA A 43 9.22 -4.65 -7.18
CA ALA A 43 9.22 -3.99 -8.48
C ALA A 43 8.19 -4.62 -9.44
N HIS A 44 8.07 -5.95 -9.42
CA HIS A 44 7.08 -6.68 -10.20
C HIS A 44 5.65 -6.30 -9.78
N MET A 45 5.36 -6.27 -8.47
CA MET A 45 4.05 -5.84 -7.98
C MET A 45 3.72 -4.40 -8.33
N LEU A 46 4.64 -3.46 -8.11
CA LEU A 46 4.41 -2.05 -8.42
C LEU A 46 4.04 -1.85 -9.90
N ARG A 47 4.60 -2.68 -10.80
CA ARG A 47 4.29 -2.67 -12.22
C ARG A 47 2.96 -3.36 -12.57
N MET A 48 2.62 -4.44 -11.86
CA MET A 48 1.47 -5.29 -12.20
C MET A 48 0.16 -4.81 -11.56
N MET A 49 0.21 -4.21 -10.37
CA MET A 49 -1.00 -3.80 -9.65
C MET A 49 -1.88 -2.80 -10.40
N PRO A 50 -1.35 -1.72 -11.01
CA PRO A 50 -2.18 -0.82 -11.79
C PRO A 50 -2.91 -1.52 -12.95
N LYS A 51 -2.33 -2.61 -13.47
CA LYS A 51 -2.93 -3.42 -14.55
C LYS A 51 -4.08 -4.28 -14.04
N ILE A 52 -3.86 -5.01 -12.94
CA ILE A 52 -4.87 -5.88 -12.31
C ILE A 52 -6.09 -5.07 -11.88
N TRP A 53 -5.85 -3.89 -11.33
CA TRP A 53 -6.89 -2.96 -10.91
C TRP A 53 -7.58 -2.22 -12.08
N LYS A 54 -7.03 -2.30 -13.29
CA LYS A 54 -7.48 -1.58 -14.50
C LYS A 54 -7.43 -0.05 -14.34
N VAL A 55 -6.42 0.43 -13.63
CA VAL A 55 -6.13 1.86 -13.36
C VAL A 55 -4.81 2.29 -14.01
N TYR A 56 -4.55 1.75 -15.21
CA TYR A 56 -3.37 2.05 -16.02
C TYR A 56 -3.10 3.54 -16.10
N GLU A 57 -1.84 3.93 -15.89
CA GLU A 57 -1.34 5.32 -15.92
C GLU A 57 -1.97 6.29 -14.89
N ARG A 58 -3.05 5.89 -14.21
CA ARG A 58 -3.78 6.67 -13.19
C ARG A 58 -3.40 6.29 -11.77
N ALA A 59 -2.55 5.28 -11.61
CA ALA A 59 -1.97 4.88 -10.33
C ALA A 59 -0.45 4.73 -10.46
N ARG A 60 0.29 5.42 -9.60
CA ARG A 60 1.75 5.38 -9.53
C ARG A 60 2.20 4.70 -8.25
N GLY A 61 2.94 3.61 -8.41
CA GLY A 61 3.59 2.90 -7.30
C GLY A 61 4.91 3.55 -6.88
N MET A 62 5.16 3.62 -5.58
CA MET A 62 6.37 4.15 -4.95
C MET A 62 6.88 3.18 -3.88
N VAL A 63 8.19 2.96 -3.85
CA VAL A 63 8.86 2.21 -2.79
C VAL A 63 9.14 3.17 -1.63
N LEU A 64 8.77 2.78 -0.41
CA LEU A 64 9.10 3.52 0.81
C LEU A 64 10.24 2.85 1.57
N THR A 65 10.13 1.54 1.80
CA THR A 65 11.15 0.70 2.46
C THR A 65 11.23 -0.66 1.75
N LYS A 66 12.11 -1.57 2.20
CA LYS A 66 12.24 -2.93 1.64
C LYS A 66 10.90 -3.69 1.59
N ASP A 67 10.01 -3.41 2.53
CA ASP A 67 8.72 -4.10 2.70
C ASP A 67 7.50 -3.18 2.49
N ARG A 68 7.66 -1.85 2.46
CA ARG A 68 6.53 -0.90 2.37
C ARG A 68 6.51 -0.16 1.04
N PHE A 69 5.30 0.07 0.56
CA PHE A 69 5.05 0.78 -0.69
C PHE A 69 3.78 1.62 -0.60
N GLN A 70 3.67 2.59 -1.49
CA GLN A 70 2.50 3.44 -1.64
C GLN A 70 2.08 3.48 -3.10
N PHE A 71 0.79 3.37 -3.38
CA PHE A 71 0.20 3.77 -4.66
C PHE A 71 -0.46 5.13 -4.49
N VAL A 72 -0.16 6.06 -5.38
CA VAL A 72 -0.88 7.33 -5.50
C VAL A 72 -1.77 7.25 -6.72
N PHE A 73 -3.04 7.58 -6.55
CA PHE A 73 -4.07 7.57 -7.58
C PHE A 73 -4.40 9.01 -7.97
N ASP A 74 -4.60 9.23 -9.27
CA ASP A 74 -4.98 10.53 -9.80
C ASP A 74 -6.45 10.86 -9.51
N LEU A 75 -7.29 9.82 -9.37
CA LEU A 75 -8.72 9.94 -9.15
C LEU A 75 -9.17 9.20 -7.88
N GLU A 76 -9.99 9.86 -7.07
CA GLU A 76 -10.61 9.24 -5.88
C GLU A 76 -11.48 8.03 -6.25
N THR A 77 -12.13 8.06 -7.42
CA THR A 77 -12.97 6.95 -7.90
C THR A 77 -12.15 5.68 -8.18
N ASP A 78 -10.87 5.81 -8.53
CA ASP A 78 -10.00 4.67 -8.79
C ASP A 78 -9.60 3.97 -7.50
N ILE A 79 -9.23 4.73 -6.46
CA ILE A 79 -8.94 4.14 -5.15
C ILE A 79 -10.20 3.49 -4.57
N GLN A 80 -11.38 4.11 -4.67
CA GLN A 80 -12.63 3.49 -4.23
C GLN A 80 -12.93 2.20 -5.01
N THR A 81 -12.67 2.17 -6.32
CA THR A 81 -12.83 0.97 -7.13
C THR A 81 -11.86 -0.14 -6.70
N VAL A 82 -10.61 0.21 -6.43
CA VAL A 82 -9.59 -0.75 -5.95
C VAL A 82 -9.96 -1.30 -4.58
N LEU A 83 -10.41 -0.45 -3.65
CA LEU A 83 -10.82 -0.87 -2.31
C LEU A 83 -12.07 -1.78 -2.37
N ASN A 84 -13.05 -1.44 -3.20
CA ASN A 84 -14.27 -2.24 -3.34
C ASN A 84 -14.04 -3.58 -4.05
N ARG A 85 -13.02 -3.69 -4.92
CA ARG A 85 -12.68 -4.94 -5.59
C ARG A 85 -11.68 -5.78 -4.77
N GLY A 86 -10.77 -5.14 -4.03
CA GLY A 86 -9.54 -5.70 -3.47
C GLY A 86 -9.71 -6.75 -2.37
N SER A 87 -10.92 -6.94 -1.85
CA SER A 87 -11.25 -7.92 -0.81
C SER A 87 -11.93 -9.19 -1.33
N GLY A 88 -12.10 -9.34 -2.64
CA GLY A 88 -12.71 -10.52 -3.26
C GLY A 88 -11.74 -11.71 -3.44
N PRO A 89 -12.17 -12.96 -3.19
CA PRO A 89 -11.35 -14.17 -3.40
C PRO A 89 -10.87 -14.33 -4.85
N SER A 90 -11.57 -13.74 -5.82
CA SER A 90 -11.17 -13.74 -7.23
C SER A 90 -9.87 -12.98 -7.48
N MET A 91 -9.59 -11.93 -6.71
CA MET A 91 -8.38 -11.14 -6.92
C MET A 91 -7.15 -11.85 -6.36
N ILE A 92 -7.29 -12.62 -5.26
CA ILE A 92 -6.22 -13.40 -4.61
C ILE A 92 -5.57 -14.43 -5.58
N GLY A 93 -6.34 -14.92 -6.56
CA GLY A 93 -5.84 -15.83 -7.60
C GLY A 93 -4.96 -15.17 -8.66
N GLU A 94 -5.12 -13.87 -8.91
CA GLU A 94 -4.44 -13.12 -9.99
C GLU A 94 -3.21 -12.34 -9.50
N TRP A 95 -2.80 -12.52 -8.24
CA TRP A 95 -1.66 -11.75 -7.73
C TRP A 95 -0.33 -12.24 -8.32
N PRO A 96 0.54 -11.29 -8.71
CA PRO A 96 1.82 -11.55 -9.35
C PRO A 96 2.88 -12.23 -8.45
N TRP A 97 2.49 -12.67 -7.24
CA TRP A 97 3.33 -13.40 -6.29
C TRP A 97 3.21 -14.92 -6.41
N ARG A 98 2.20 -15.43 -7.15
CA ARG A 98 1.94 -16.88 -7.24
C ARG A 98 2.93 -17.62 -8.14
N ASP A 99 3.59 -16.92 -9.06
CA ASP A 99 4.53 -17.51 -10.01
C ASP A 99 5.99 -17.36 -9.54
N GLY A 100 6.23 -17.74 -8.27
CA GLY A 100 7.56 -17.86 -7.67
C GLY A 100 8.02 -19.31 -7.65
#